data_AF-A0A7S2QAY8-F1
#
_entry.id   AF-A0A7S2QAY8-F1
#
_cell.length_a   1.000
_cell.length_b   1.000
_cell.length_c   1.000
_cell.angle_alpha   90.00
_cell.angle_beta   90.00
_cell.angle_gamma   90.00
#
_symmetry.space_group_name_H-M   'P 1'
#
loop_
_entity.id
_entity.type
_entity.pdbx_description
1 polymer ?
#
loop_
_entity_poly.entity_id
_entity_poly.type
_entity_poly.pdbx_seq_one_letter_code
_entity_poly.pdbx_strand_id
1 'polypeptide(L)'
;RCAARCAATVVFRMLEINASALLPACMCWIADPCALLPLFALLWVLPAALRAGSLWRPLAYPVLCFAVGDISLLGMHPAPRVATVDYALCVCRVLVLFAVAPLCTGSSPIPAEVRGAVVNWKAVAIFDRAVSSPDDVYTATLWLPGGGGG
;
A
#
# COMPACT_ATOMS: atom_id res chain seq x y z
N ARG A 1 -13.36 -24.18 20.01
CA ARG A 1 -12.03 -24.31 19.37
C ARG A 1 -12.04 -23.94 17.88
N CYS A 2 -13.03 -24.38 17.09
CA CYS A 2 -13.18 -23.93 15.69
C CYS A 2 -13.39 -22.41 15.56
N ALA A 3 -14.35 -21.83 16.29
CA ALA A 3 -14.66 -20.39 16.20
C ALA A 3 -13.45 -19.48 16.49
N ALA A 4 -12.63 -19.83 17.49
CA ALA A 4 -11.43 -19.08 17.83
C ALA A 4 -10.37 -19.11 16.71
N ARG A 5 -10.20 -20.25 16.03
CA ARG A 5 -9.29 -20.39 14.88
C ARG A 5 -9.81 -19.61 13.67
N CYS A 6 -11.11 -19.64 13.41
CA CYS A 6 -11.74 -18.84 12.37
C CYS A 6 -11.55 -17.33 12.63
N ALA A 7 -11.79 -16.87 13.85
CA ALA A 7 -11.58 -15.46 14.22
C ALA A 7 -10.12 -15.02 14.04
N ALA A 8 -9.16 -15.81 14.54
CA ALA A 8 -7.73 -15.52 14.36
C ALA A 8 -7.33 -15.44 12.88
N THR A 9 -7.92 -16.30 12.03
CA THR A 9 -7.70 -16.28 10.58
C THR A 9 -8.16 -14.97 9.97
N VAL A 10 -9.38 -14.53 10.29
CA VAL A 10 -9.95 -13.28 9.75
C VAL A 10 -9.11 -12.09 10.19
N VAL A 11 -8.72 -12.02 11.46
CA VAL A 11 -7.86 -10.95 11.98
C VAL A 11 -6.52 -10.91 11.27
N PHE A 12 -5.88 -12.07 11.08
CA PHE A 12 -4.61 -12.16 10.35
C PHE A 12 -4.74 -11.63 8.91
N ARG A 13 -5.83 -11.97 8.21
CA ARG A 13 -6.09 -11.49 6.84
C ARG A 13 -6.34 -9.99 6.79
N MET A 14 -7.08 -9.45 7.75
CA MET A 14 -7.28 -8.01 7.84
C MET A 14 -5.95 -7.30 8.05
N LEU A 15 -5.08 -7.81 8.93
CA LEU A 15 -3.75 -7.25 9.14
C LEU A 15 -2.87 -7.35 7.89
N GLU A 16 -2.89 -8.46 7.18
CA GLU A 16 -2.13 -8.66 5.94
C GLU A 16 -2.57 -7.72 4.82
N ILE A 17 -3.89 -7.60 4.60
CA ILE A 17 -4.46 -6.70 3.59
C ILE A 17 -4.17 -5.25 3.98
N ASN A 18 -4.39 -4.88 5.24
CA ASN A 18 -4.10 -3.54 5.72
C ASN A 18 -2.61 -3.23 5.55
N ALA A 19 -1.69 -4.09 5.96
CA ALA A 19 -0.27 -3.85 5.79
C ALA A 19 0.11 -3.69 4.30
N SER A 20 -0.39 -4.57 3.43
CA SER A 20 -0.08 -4.55 2.00
C SER A 20 -0.72 -3.39 1.23
N ALA A 21 -1.86 -2.86 1.70
CA ALA A 21 -2.57 -1.74 1.10
C ALA A 21 -2.13 -0.37 1.66
N LEU A 22 -1.81 -0.33 2.96
CA LEU A 22 -1.36 0.89 3.62
C LEU A 22 0.03 1.31 3.14
N LEU A 23 0.91 0.36 2.82
CA LEU A 23 2.23 0.62 2.24
C LEU A 23 2.18 1.49 0.97
N PRO A 24 1.52 1.08 -0.12
CA PRO A 24 1.41 1.93 -1.31
C PRO A 24 0.59 3.20 -1.06
N ALA A 25 -0.42 3.16 -0.18
CA ALA A 25 -1.17 4.36 0.19
C ALA A 25 -0.28 5.42 0.85
N CYS A 26 0.57 5.03 1.81
CA CYS A 26 1.57 5.91 2.42
C CYS A 26 2.60 6.40 1.39
N MET A 27 2.99 5.57 0.43
CA MET A 27 3.92 5.97 -0.62
C MET A 27 3.31 7.00 -1.56
N CYS A 28 2.01 6.94 -1.86
CA CYS A 28 1.32 7.95 -2.65
C CYS A 28 1.31 9.35 -2.00
N TRP A 29 1.55 9.44 -0.68
CA TRP A 29 1.76 10.74 -0.02
C TRP A 29 3.14 11.34 -0.28
N ILE A 30 4.14 10.50 -0.58
CA ILE A 30 5.54 10.90 -0.76
C ILE A 30 5.86 11.03 -2.25
N ALA A 31 5.45 10.04 -3.05
CA ALA A 31 5.74 9.91 -4.46
C ALA A 31 4.46 9.97 -5.31
N ASP A 32 4.59 10.46 -6.54
CA ASP A 32 3.50 10.55 -7.50
C ASP A 32 2.94 9.15 -7.80
N PRO A 33 1.62 8.93 -7.71
CA PRO A 33 0.99 7.66 -8.05
C PRO A 33 1.41 7.10 -9.41
N CYS A 34 1.59 7.96 -10.41
CA CYS A 34 2.02 7.56 -11.75
C CYS A 34 3.46 7.04 -11.75
N ALA A 35 4.36 7.66 -10.98
CA ALA A 35 5.73 7.20 -10.82
C ALA A 35 5.82 5.87 -10.05
N LEU A 36 4.84 5.59 -9.18
CA LEU A 36 4.72 4.33 -8.44
C LEU A 36 4.10 3.19 -9.24
N LEU A 37 3.43 3.45 -10.38
CA LEU A 37 2.79 2.41 -11.19
C LEU A 37 3.72 1.26 -11.61
N PRO A 38 4.95 1.51 -12.11
CA PRO A 38 5.86 0.42 -12.48
C PRO A 38 6.23 -0.45 -11.27
N LEU A 39 6.44 0.19 -10.12
CA LEU A 39 6.77 -0.47 -8.88
C LEU A 39 5.59 -1.33 -8.38
N PHE A 40 4.37 -0.77 -8.47
CA PHE A 40 3.14 -1.48 -8.14
C PHE A 40 2.92 -2.68 -9.06
N ALA A 41 3.14 -2.51 -10.37
CA ALA A 41 3.04 -3.59 -11.34
C ALA A 41 4.04 -4.72 -11.02
N LEU A 42 5.29 -4.39 -10.69
CA LEU A 42 6.34 -5.37 -10.41
C LEU A 42 6.16 -6.09 -9.06
N LEU A 43 5.77 -5.38 -8.00
CA LEU A 43 5.76 -5.91 -6.64
C LEU A 43 4.37 -6.41 -6.17
N TRP A 44 3.28 -5.95 -6.78
CA TRP A 44 1.91 -6.37 -6.46
C TRP A 44 1.26 -7.18 -7.57
N VAL A 45 1.20 -6.64 -8.79
CA VAL A 45 0.45 -7.25 -9.91
C VAL A 45 1.15 -8.49 -10.45
N LEU A 46 2.44 -8.40 -10.76
CA LEU A 46 3.21 -9.51 -11.34
C LEU A 46 3.22 -10.74 -10.43
N PRO A 47 3.50 -10.64 -9.11
CA PRO A 47 3.44 -11.78 -8.21
C PRO A 47 2.03 -12.36 -8.06
N ALA A 48 1.01 -11.51 -8.08
CA ALA A 48 -0.38 -11.96 -8.09
C ALA A 48 -0.72 -12.70 -9.39
N ALA A 49 -0.25 -12.22 -10.54
CA ALA A 49 -0.46 -12.86 -11.84
C ALA A 49 0.24 -14.22 -11.93
N LEU A 50 1.48 -14.31 -11.44
CA LEU A 50 2.22 -15.56 -11.37
C LEU A 50 1.52 -16.58 -10.45
N ARG A 51 0.98 -16.13 -9.32
CA ARG A 51 0.20 -17.00 -8.41
C ARG A 51 -1.12 -17.45 -9.03
N ALA A 52 -1.81 -16.55 -9.72
CA ALA A 52 -3.10 -16.80 -10.34
C ALA A 52 -3.01 -17.50 -11.71
N GLY A 53 -1.81 -17.62 -12.29
CA GLY A 53 -1.58 -18.13 -13.65
C GLY A 53 -2.18 -17.26 -14.76
N SER A 54 -2.50 -16.00 -14.46
CA SER A 54 -3.14 -15.08 -15.41
C SER A 54 -2.91 -13.64 -14.99
N LEU A 55 -2.51 -12.79 -15.93
CA LEU A 55 -2.37 -11.33 -15.74
C LEU A 55 -3.72 -10.63 -15.60
N TRP A 56 -4.81 -11.24 -16.07
CA TRP A 56 -6.14 -10.63 -16.03
C TRP A 56 -6.84 -10.79 -14.68
N ARG A 57 -6.55 -11.87 -13.96
CA ARG A 57 -7.17 -12.16 -12.66
C ARG A 57 -6.86 -11.09 -11.59
N PRO A 58 -5.62 -10.60 -11.43
CA PRO A 58 -5.33 -9.51 -10.49
C PRO A 58 -5.98 -8.18 -10.87
N LEU A 59 -6.20 -7.93 -12.16
CA LEU A 59 -6.87 -6.72 -12.65
C LEU A 59 -8.39 -6.77 -12.40
N ALA A 60 -9.01 -7.92 -12.64
CA ALA A 60 -10.43 -8.14 -12.35
C ALA A 60 -10.72 -8.21 -10.84
N TYR A 61 -9.78 -8.76 -10.06
CA TYR A 61 -9.89 -8.96 -8.62
C TYR A 61 -8.69 -8.33 -7.89
N PRO A 62 -8.69 -7.01 -7.66
CA PRO A 62 -7.56 -6.28 -7.09
C PRO A 62 -7.17 -6.75 -5.69
N VAL A 63 -8.10 -7.39 -4.96
CA VAL A 63 -7.81 -8.02 -3.66
C VAL A 63 -6.70 -9.06 -3.74
N LEU A 64 -6.51 -9.72 -4.89
CA LEU A 64 -5.46 -10.70 -5.13
C LEU A 64 -4.04 -10.08 -5.13
N CYS A 65 -3.94 -8.77 -5.40
CA CYS A 65 -2.67 -8.05 -5.33
C CYS A 65 -2.18 -7.87 -3.88
N PHE A 66 -3.12 -7.80 -2.92
CA PHE A 66 -2.84 -7.47 -1.52
C PHE A 66 -2.83 -8.69 -0.59
N ALA A 67 -3.55 -9.75 -0.93
CA ALA A 67 -3.44 -11.04 -0.24
C ALA A 67 -2.21 -11.80 -0.76
N VAL A 68 -1.23 -12.06 0.09
CA VAL A 68 0.05 -12.70 -0.28
C VAL A 68 0.01 -14.21 0.01
N GLY A 69 -0.64 -14.65 1.08
CA GLY A 69 -0.76 -16.07 1.40
C GLY A 69 -2.01 -16.75 0.80
N ASP A 70 -1.87 -17.97 0.28
CA ASP A 70 -2.96 -18.96 0.31
C ASP A 70 -3.14 -19.46 1.76
N ILE A 71 -4.28 -20.06 2.12
CA ILE A 71 -4.68 -20.46 3.50
C ILE A 71 -3.76 -21.57 4.13
N SER A 72 -2.60 -21.81 3.52
CA SER A 72 -1.56 -22.78 3.88
C SER A 72 -1.18 -22.74 5.36
N LEU A 73 -1.02 -21.55 5.96
CA LEU A 73 -0.61 -21.39 7.37
C LEU A 73 -1.62 -21.88 8.41
N LEU A 74 -2.89 -22.07 8.03
CA LEU A 74 -3.94 -22.58 8.92
C LEU A 74 -4.32 -24.02 8.60
N GLY A 75 -3.64 -24.66 7.63
CA GLY A 75 -3.90 -26.04 7.23
C GLY A 75 -5.27 -26.27 6.59
N MET A 76 -5.98 -25.21 6.16
CA MET A 76 -7.32 -25.34 5.56
C MET A 76 -7.30 -25.30 4.03
N HIS A 77 -6.12 -25.20 3.40
CA HIS A 77 -6.00 -25.22 1.93
C HIS A 77 -5.62 -26.63 1.44
N PRO A 78 -6.32 -27.19 0.44
CA PRO A 78 -6.02 -28.52 -0.09
C PRO A 78 -4.67 -28.60 -0.84
N ALA A 79 -4.08 -27.46 -1.22
CA ALA A 79 -2.76 -27.37 -1.84
C ALA A 79 -1.93 -26.26 -1.17
N PRO A 80 -1.26 -26.53 -0.04
CA PRO A 80 -0.44 -25.54 0.66
C PRO A 80 0.77 -25.12 -0.19
N ARG A 81 0.89 -23.84 -0.52
CA ARG A 81 2.12 -23.28 -1.11
C ARG A 81 3.17 -23.02 -0.03
N VAL A 82 4.43 -22.98 -0.46
CA VAL A 82 5.60 -22.72 0.39
C VAL A 82 5.52 -21.28 0.92
N ALA A 83 5.29 -21.14 2.23
CA ALA A 83 5.11 -19.82 2.86
C ALA A 83 6.34 -18.91 2.76
N THR A 84 7.54 -19.49 2.61
CA THR A 84 8.81 -18.76 2.56
C THR A 84 8.87 -17.74 1.44
N VAL A 85 8.35 -18.08 0.25
CA VAL A 85 8.37 -17.19 -0.92
C VAL A 85 7.44 -15.99 -0.71
N ASP A 86 6.26 -16.26 -0.16
CA ASP A 86 5.26 -15.24 0.17
C ASP A 86 5.80 -14.25 1.23
N TYR A 87 6.45 -14.76 2.28
CA TYR A 87 7.11 -13.91 3.28
C TYR A 87 8.28 -13.11 2.70
N ALA A 88 9.14 -13.74 1.88
CA ALA A 88 10.24 -13.05 1.23
C ALA A 88 9.73 -11.88 0.38
N LEU A 89 8.61 -12.07 -0.32
CA LEU A 89 7.99 -11.02 -1.13
C LEU A 89 7.44 -9.86 -0.29
N CYS A 90 6.79 -10.16 0.84
CA CYS A 90 6.38 -9.14 1.81
C CYS A 90 7.56 -8.33 2.33
N VAL A 91 8.66 -9.00 2.71
CA VAL A 91 9.88 -8.34 3.18
C VAL A 91 10.48 -7.48 2.05
N CYS A 92 10.58 -8.01 0.83
CA CYS A 92 11.07 -7.26 -0.32
C CYS A 92 10.23 -6.00 -0.60
N ARG A 93 8.90 -6.08 -0.53
CA ARG A 93 8.02 -4.89 -0.69
C ARG A 93 8.38 -3.80 0.32
N VAL A 94 8.51 -4.16 1.59
CA VAL A 94 8.86 -3.23 2.65
C VAL A 94 10.25 -2.64 2.39
N LEU A 95 11.26 -3.47 2.11
CA LEU A 95 12.63 -3.02 1.87
C LEU A 95 12.74 -2.06 0.68
N VAL A 96 12.08 -2.39 -0.45
CA VAL A 96 12.10 -1.54 -1.63
C VAL A 96 11.43 -0.20 -1.34
N LEU A 97 10.29 -0.19 -0.63
CA LEU A 97 9.62 1.06 -0.27
C LEU A 97 10.44 1.89 0.73
N PHE A 98 11.08 1.25 1.71
CA PHE A 98 12.02 1.92 2.62
C PHE A 98 13.24 2.49 1.88
N ALA A 99 13.69 1.86 0.80
CA ALA A 99 14.76 2.39 -0.04
C ALA A 99 14.30 3.56 -0.92
N VAL A 100 13.05 3.56 -1.40
CA VAL A 100 12.48 4.64 -2.23
C VAL A 100 12.18 5.90 -1.41
N ALA A 101 11.75 5.76 -0.16
CA ALA A 101 11.42 6.89 0.72
C ALA A 101 12.53 7.95 0.85
N PRO A 102 13.79 7.61 1.21
CA PRO A 102 14.87 8.60 1.33
C PRO A 102 15.26 9.22 -0.01
N LEU A 103 15.06 8.50 -1.13
CA LEU A 103 15.34 9.03 -2.47
C LEU A 103 14.39 10.18 -2.87
N CYS A 104 13.23 10.27 -2.22
CA CYS A 104 12.27 11.35 -2.41
C CYS A 104 12.57 12.57 -1.52
N THR A 105 13.57 12.50 -0.63
CA THR A 105 13.92 13.60 0.29
C THR A 105 14.90 14.60 -0.33
N GLY A 106 15.02 15.78 0.29
CA GLY A 106 15.90 16.86 -0.17
C GLY A 106 17.37 16.45 -0.25
N SER A 107 17.81 15.51 0.59
CA SER A 107 19.18 15.00 0.68
C SER A 107 19.51 13.91 -0.36
N SER A 108 18.61 13.64 -1.29
CA SER A 108 18.76 12.59 -2.30
C SER A 108 19.88 12.91 -3.31
N PRO A 109 20.68 11.90 -3.73
CA PRO A 109 21.68 12.04 -4.78
C PRO A 109 21.07 12.13 -6.20
N ILE A 110 19.75 12.01 -6.33
CA ILE A 110 19.03 12.02 -7.61
C ILE A 110 18.99 13.45 -8.19
N PRO A 111 19.15 13.63 -9.52
CA PRO A 111 18.98 14.92 -10.17
C PRO A 111 17.63 15.58 -9.87
N ALA A 112 17.62 16.90 -9.74
CA ALA A 112 16.42 17.65 -9.36
C ALA A 112 15.23 17.44 -10.32
N GLU A 113 15.51 17.26 -11.61
CA GLU A 113 14.51 17.00 -12.66
C GLU A 113 13.77 15.68 -12.42
N VAL A 114 14.52 14.61 -12.13
CA VAL A 114 13.97 13.27 -11.87
C VAL A 114 13.18 13.27 -10.56
N ARG A 115 13.69 13.94 -9.52
CA ARG A 115 12.96 14.13 -8.27
C ARG A 115 11.65 14.93 -8.49
N GLY A 116 11.69 15.92 -9.38
CA GLY A 116 10.51 16.67 -9.84
C GLY A 116 9.41 15.78 -10.41
N ALA A 117 9.77 14.70 -11.10
CA ALA A 117 8.82 13.76 -11.66
C ALA A 117 8.33 12.69 -10.67
N VAL A 118 9.12 12.40 -9.63
CA VAL A 118 8.84 11.30 -8.67
C VAL A 118 8.11 11.79 -7.44
N VAL A 119 8.40 12.99 -6.93
CA VAL A 119 7.79 13.50 -5.68
C VAL A 119 6.37 13.97 -5.93
N ASN A 120 5.46 13.66 -4.99
CA ASN A 120 4.09 14.16 -5.03
C ASN A 120 4.02 15.62 -4.53
N TRP A 121 4.27 16.58 -5.42
CA TRP A 121 4.22 18.01 -5.08
C TRP A 121 2.84 18.49 -4.61
N LYS A 122 1.76 17.81 -5.03
CA LYS A 122 0.39 18.15 -4.58
C LYS A 122 0.23 17.86 -3.10
N ALA A 123 0.74 16.71 -2.63
CA ALA A 123 0.74 16.38 -1.22
C ALA A 123 1.58 17.37 -0.40
N VAL A 124 2.77 17.74 -0.91
CA VAL A 124 3.64 18.74 -0.27
C VAL A 124 2.93 20.10 -0.16
N ALA A 125 2.26 20.57 -1.21
CA ALA A 125 1.52 21.83 -1.19
C ALA A 125 0.34 21.82 -0.19
N ILE A 126 -0.34 20.69 -0.02
CA ILE A 126 -1.40 20.54 1.00
C ILE A 126 -0.82 20.66 2.41
N PHE A 127 0.32 20.02 2.67
CA PHE A 127 1.00 20.12 3.97
C PHE A 127 1.51 21.53 4.23
N ASP A 128 2.14 22.17 3.25
CA ASP A 128 2.66 23.54 3.39
C ASP A 128 1.54 24.54 3.68
N ARG A 129 0.39 24.38 3.02
CA ARG A 129 -0.82 25.15 3.31
C ARG A 129 -1.37 24.88 4.71
N ALA A 130 -1.38 23.63 5.16
CA ALA A 130 -1.84 23.26 6.49
C ALA A 130 -0.94 23.82 7.61
N VAL A 131 0.37 23.89 7.37
CA VAL A 131 1.35 24.46 8.32
C VAL A 131 1.28 25.98 8.36
N SER A 132 1.09 26.64 7.22
CA SER A 132 1.03 28.11 7.11
C SER A 132 -0.31 28.71 7.57
N SER A 133 -1.39 27.95 7.55
CA SER A 133 -2.72 28.36 8.06
C SER A 133 -3.35 27.25 8.90
N PRO A 134 -2.91 27.06 10.16
CA PRO A 134 -3.44 26.00 11.03
C PRO A 134 -4.93 26.18 11.34
N ASP A 135 -5.45 27.41 11.30
CA ASP A 135 -6.87 27.72 11.50
C ASP A 135 -7.77 27.22 10.34
N ASP A 136 -7.23 27.14 9.11
CA ASP A 136 -7.98 26.63 7.93
C ASP A 136 -8.19 25.11 7.97
N VAL A 137 -7.30 24.36 8.62
CA VAL A 137 -7.35 22.88 8.68
C VAL A 137 -8.54 22.39 9.52
N TYR A 138 -8.88 23.13 10.58
CA TYR A 138 -10.06 22.85 11.40
C TYR A 138 -11.37 23.18 10.66
N THR A 139 -11.37 24.22 9.82
CA THR A 139 -12.53 24.49 8.95
C THR A 139 -12.69 23.48 7.82
N ALA A 140 -11.60 22.99 7.22
CA ALA A 140 -11.68 22.02 6.12
C ALA A 140 -12.18 20.63 6.58
N THR A 141 -11.90 20.23 7.82
CA THR A 141 -12.49 19.02 8.43
C THR A 141 -13.97 19.19 8.79
N LEU A 142 -14.46 20.42 8.94
CA LEU A 142 -15.88 20.73 9.16
C LEU A 142 -16.74 20.62 7.87
N TRP A 143 -16.13 20.54 6.68
CA TRP A 143 -16.81 20.37 5.39
C TRP A 143 -16.97 18.90 4.96
N LEU A 144 -16.83 17.95 5.89
CA LEU A 144 -17.48 16.65 5.72
C LEU A 144 -19.00 16.87 5.74
N PRO A 145 -19.77 16.38 4.75
CA PRO A 145 -21.20 16.63 4.66
C PRO A 145 -21.92 15.90 5.80
N GLY A 146 -22.10 16.56 6.93
CA GLY A 146 -22.74 15.96 8.11
C GLY A 146 -22.83 16.81 9.37
N GLY A 147 -22.57 18.11 9.32
CA GLY A 147 -22.69 19.03 10.46
C GLY A 147 -23.75 20.10 10.26
N GLY A 148 -25.00 19.70 10.02
CA GLY A 148 -26.13 20.63 10.06
C GLY A 148 -26.58 20.87 11.50
N GLY A 149 -26.85 22.13 11.83
CA GLY A 149 -27.78 22.51 12.91
C GLY A 149 -27.17 23.33 14.03
N GLY A 150 -27.58 24.59 14.12
CA GLY A 150 -27.39 25.47 15.27
C GLY A 150 -27.25 26.93 14.87
#